data_AF-A0A7C1FSE8-F1
#
_entry.id   AF-A0A7C1FSE8-F1
#
_cell.length_a   1.000
_cell.length_b   1.000
_cell.length_c   1.000
_cell.angle_alpha   90.00
_cell.angle_beta   90.00
_cell.angle_gamma   90.00
#
_symmetry.space_group_name_H-M   'P 1'
#
loop_
_entity.id
_entity.type
_entity.pdbx_description
1 polymer ?
#
loop_
_entity_poly.entity_id
_entity_poly.type
_entity_poly.pdbx_seq_one_letter_code
_entity_poly.pdbx_strand_id
1 'polypeptide(L)'
;MVMLPFALLPLAAPVAMHWGWDGIGEGIYRFYAFFCHQLPQRSWFFFGTKLTYTLSEIQQAAPTLSPEELRRFIGNETVGWKVAWSDRMIAFYTMTPVFGLMYTGLRRRITVRPLSLQTFLLALLPLAIDGSTHALNDALFGPYSMEGFRNTNAWLAAFTLNRFPELYAGDHLGTFNWWARLLTGLLAAWAVAFTLFPMLDYFRMCGQVAHETQSEVTQ
;
A
#
# COMPACT_ATOMS: atom_id res chain seq x y z
N MET A 1 -1.48 18.60 4.06
CA MET A 1 -2.95 18.51 3.93
C MET A 1 -3.37 17.73 2.68
N VAL A 2 -2.71 17.89 1.52
CA VAL A 2 -3.05 17.17 0.26
C VAL A 2 -3.03 15.63 0.37
N MET A 3 -2.13 15.05 1.17
CA MET A 3 -2.03 13.59 1.32
C MET A 3 -3.21 12.95 2.06
N LEU A 4 -3.95 13.69 2.90
CA LEU A 4 -5.04 13.13 3.71
C LEU A 4 -6.27 12.77 2.86
N PRO A 5 -6.79 13.65 1.98
CA PRO A 5 -7.83 13.25 1.03
C PRO A 5 -7.41 12.07 0.17
N PHE A 6 -6.16 12.05 -0.31
CA PHE A 6 -5.64 10.93 -1.11
C PHE A 6 -5.61 9.62 -0.30
N ALA A 7 -5.33 9.67 1.00
CA ALA A 7 -5.34 8.53 1.92
C ALA A 7 -6.75 8.04 2.30
N LEU A 8 -7.72 8.94 2.36
CA LEU A 8 -9.06 8.64 2.89
C LEU A 8 -10.07 8.25 1.80
N LEU A 9 -9.95 8.83 0.60
CA LEU A 9 -10.91 8.59 -0.48
C LEU A 9 -11.03 7.11 -0.90
N PRO A 10 -9.97 6.27 -0.91
CA PRO A 10 -10.09 4.84 -1.21
C PRO A 10 -10.97 4.07 -0.23
N LEU A 11 -11.00 4.50 1.03
CA LEU A 11 -11.83 3.92 2.09
C LEU A 11 -13.31 4.32 1.92
N ALA A 12 -13.58 5.43 1.25
CA ALA A 12 -14.94 5.87 0.93
C ALA A 12 -15.55 5.12 -0.26
N ALA A 13 -14.73 4.52 -1.15
CA ALA A 13 -15.21 3.74 -2.29
C ALA A 13 -16.19 2.63 -1.89
N PRO A 14 -15.87 1.72 -0.95
CA PRO A 14 -16.81 0.68 -0.56
C PRO A 14 -18.05 1.23 0.16
N VAL A 15 -17.97 2.39 0.81
CA VAL A 15 -19.13 3.06 1.44
C VAL A 15 -20.11 3.55 0.37
N ALA A 16 -19.58 4.18 -0.68
CA ALA A 16 -20.39 4.62 -1.82
C ALA A 16 -21.09 3.43 -2.50
N MET A 17 -20.37 2.32 -2.71
CA MET A 17 -20.97 1.12 -3.29
C MET A 17 -22.05 0.50 -2.40
N HIS A 18 -21.82 0.45 -1.09
CA HIS A 18 -22.81 -0.10 -0.14
C HIS A 18 -24.12 0.70 -0.12
N TRP A 19 -24.07 2.01 -0.35
CA TRP A 19 -25.24 2.87 -0.44
C TRP A 19 -25.85 2.98 -1.85
N GLY A 20 -25.37 2.20 -2.81
CA GLY A 20 -25.86 2.20 -4.20
C GLY A 20 -25.44 3.44 -5.00
N TRP A 21 -24.40 4.16 -4.57
CA TRP A 21 -23.83 5.28 -5.31
C TRP A 21 -22.77 4.80 -6.31
N ASP A 22 -23.16 3.86 -7.18
CA ASP A 22 -22.25 3.09 -8.03
C ASP A 22 -21.35 4.01 -8.87
N GLY A 23 -21.92 5.05 -9.50
CA GLY A 23 -21.16 5.99 -10.31
C GLY A 23 -20.03 6.71 -9.56
N ILE A 24 -20.25 7.03 -8.27
CA ILE A 24 -19.24 7.64 -7.40
C ILE A 24 -18.20 6.60 -7.00
N GLY A 25 -18.65 5.45 -6.48
CA GLY A 25 -17.77 4.38 -6.03
C GLY A 25 -16.83 3.90 -7.14
N GLU A 26 -17.39 3.56 -8.29
CA GLU A 26 -16.62 3.16 -9.48
C GLU A 26 -15.70 4.28 -9.98
N GLY A 27 -16.12 5.55 -9.89
CA GLY A 27 -15.27 6.69 -10.21
C GLY A 27 -14.01 6.72 -9.35
N ILE A 28 -14.14 6.45 -8.05
CA ILE A 28 -13.02 6.34 -7.13
C ILE A 28 -12.14 5.13 -7.50
N TYR A 29 -12.71 3.95 -7.74
CA TYR A 29 -11.91 2.78 -8.16
C TYR A 29 -11.14 3.04 -9.46
N ARG A 30 -11.76 3.67 -10.47
CA ARG A 30 -11.11 4.03 -11.74
C ARG A 30 -9.95 5.00 -11.51
N PHE A 31 -10.13 6.02 -10.67
CA PHE A 31 -9.05 6.96 -10.35
C PHE A 31 -7.89 6.25 -9.64
N TYR A 32 -8.18 5.39 -8.65
CA TYR A 32 -7.12 4.72 -7.91
C TYR A 32 -6.46 3.56 -8.65
N ALA A 33 -7.07 3.05 -9.73
CA ALA A 33 -6.48 2.03 -10.58
C ALA A 33 -5.15 2.49 -11.20
N PHE A 34 -4.94 3.79 -11.44
CA PHE A 34 -3.65 4.33 -11.92
C PHE A 34 -2.50 4.18 -10.91
N PHE A 35 -2.82 4.02 -9.63
CA PHE A 35 -1.85 3.89 -8.55
C PHE A 35 -1.79 2.46 -8.02
N CYS A 36 -2.85 1.67 -8.20
CA CYS A 36 -3.02 0.34 -7.65
C CYS A 36 -3.73 -0.62 -8.63
N HIS A 37 -2.99 -1.59 -9.17
CA HIS A 37 -3.58 -2.73 -9.88
C HIS A 37 -3.68 -3.95 -8.95
N GLN A 38 -4.45 -3.82 -7.87
CA GLN A 38 -4.54 -4.88 -6.86
C GLN A 38 -5.48 -6.02 -7.24
N LEU A 39 -5.03 -7.23 -6.92
CA LEU A 39 -5.84 -8.44 -6.88
C LEU A 39 -6.76 -8.40 -5.65
N PRO A 40 -8.04 -8.78 -5.78
CA PRO A 40 -9.05 -8.55 -4.76
C PRO A 40 -8.71 -9.24 -3.42
N GLN A 41 -8.07 -10.41 -3.43
CA GLN A 41 -7.62 -11.11 -2.20
C GLN A 41 -6.48 -10.42 -1.44
N ARG A 42 -5.94 -9.31 -1.96
CA ARG A 42 -4.87 -8.49 -1.34
C ARG A 42 -5.40 -7.13 -0.88
N SER A 43 -6.70 -7.05 -0.66
CA SER A 43 -7.43 -5.84 -0.27
C SER A 43 -8.28 -6.13 0.95
N TRP A 44 -8.61 -5.06 1.68
CA TRP A 44 -9.63 -5.11 2.73
C TRP A 44 -11.02 -4.96 2.12
N PHE A 45 -12.01 -5.62 2.71
CA PHE A 45 -13.42 -5.57 2.34
C PHE A 45 -14.23 -4.96 3.48
N PHE A 46 -15.12 -4.03 3.14
CA PHE A 46 -16.08 -3.45 4.06
C PHE A 46 -17.48 -3.96 3.71
N PHE A 47 -18.35 -4.00 4.72
CA PHE A 47 -19.73 -4.49 4.60
C PHE A 47 -19.85 -5.97 4.21
N GLY A 48 -18.74 -6.72 4.29
CA GLY A 48 -18.71 -8.18 4.28
C GLY A 48 -18.58 -8.74 5.70
N THR A 49 -18.61 -10.06 5.80
CA THR A 49 -18.39 -10.80 7.06
C THR A 49 -16.94 -10.88 7.50
N LYS A 50 -15.98 -10.67 6.58
CA LYS A 50 -14.53 -10.73 6.84
C LYS A 50 -13.83 -9.48 6.32
N LEU A 51 -12.75 -9.09 6.99
CA LEU A 51 -11.90 -7.99 6.51
C LEU A 51 -11.15 -8.39 5.23
N THR A 52 -10.74 -9.64 5.10
CA THR A 52 -10.03 -10.17 3.92
C THR A 52 -10.60 -11.52 3.55
N TYR A 53 -10.65 -11.82 2.26
CA TYR A 53 -11.09 -13.11 1.74
C TYR A 53 -9.96 -13.79 0.97
N THR A 54 -9.93 -15.11 0.99
CA THR A 54 -9.04 -15.89 0.13
C THR A 54 -9.48 -15.76 -1.33
N LEU A 55 -8.58 -16.07 -2.28
CA LEU A 55 -8.95 -16.07 -3.70
C LEU A 55 -10.09 -17.07 -4.00
N SER A 56 -10.10 -18.23 -3.34
CA SER A 56 -11.17 -19.22 -3.52
C SER A 56 -12.51 -18.75 -2.98
N GLU A 57 -12.54 -18.03 -1.85
CA GLU A 57 -13.77 -17.43 -1.33
C GLU A 57 -14.33 -16.36 -2.27
N ILE A 58 -13.46 -15.55 -2.87
CA ILE A 58 -13.86 -14.53 -3.85
C ILE A 58 -14.38 -15.19 -5.13
N GLN A 59 -13.72 -16.25 -5.60
CA GLN A 59 -14.19 -17.04 -6.75
C GLN A 59 -15.54 -17.69 -6.48
N GLN A 60 -15.79 -18.19 -5.26
CA GLN A 60 -17.09 -18.73 -4.88
C GLN A 60 -18.18 -17.65 -4.85
N ALA A 61 -17.84 -16.43 -4.43
CA ALA A 61 -18.77 -15.29 -4.42
C ALA A 61 -19.00 -14.69 -5.81
N ALA A 62 -18.13 -14.98 -6.79
CA ALA A 62 -18.21 -14.48 -8.16
C ALA A 62 -17.79 -15.58 -9.17
N PRO A 63 -18.54 -16.70 -9.25
CA PRO A 63 -18.10 -17.93 -9.93
C PRO A 63 -18.04 -17.79 -11.46
N THR A 64 -18.69 -16.78 -12.02
CA THR A 64 -18.75 -16.55 -13.47
C THR A 64 -17.57 -15.72 -13.98
N LEU A 65 -16.73 -15.16 -13.09
CA LEU A 65 -15.62 -14.29 -13.50
C LEU A 65 -14.39 -15.12 -13.88
N SER A 66 -13.81 -14.80 -15.04
CA SER A 66 -12.50 -15.31 -15.44
C SER A 66 -11.38 -14.79 -14.52
N PRO A 67 -10.21 -15.45 -14.50
CA PRO A 67 -9.04 -14.98 -13.75
C PRO A 67 -8.60 -13.53 -14.07
N GLU A 68 -8.82 -13.10 -15.31
CA GLU A 68 -8.56 -11.72 -15.73
C GLU A 68 -9.58 -10.74 -15.14
N GLU A 69 -10.87 -11.10 -15.19
CA GLU A 69 -11.95 -10.29 -14.63
C GLU A 69 -11.88 -10.15 -13.11
N LEU A 70 -11.35 -11.16 -12.41
CA LEU A 70 -11.15 -11.09 -10.96
C LEU A 70 -10.26 -9.91 -10.53
N ARG A 71 -9.31 -9.45 -11.36
CA ARG A 71 -8.53 -8.23 -11.05
C ARG A 71 -9.40 -6.98 -10.94
N ARG A 72 -10.46 -6.92 -11.74
CA ARG A 72 -11.43 -5.81 -11.78
C ARG A 72 -12.58 -5.99 -10.78
N PHE A 73 -12.66 -7.14 -10.12
CA PHE A 73 -13.68 -7.40 -9.11
C PHE A 73 -13.58 -6.37 -7.98
N ILE A 74 -14.65 -5.59 -7.81
CA ILE A 74 -14.78 -4.56 -6.76
C ILE A 74 -15.40 -5.16 -5.50
N GLY A 75 -16.38 -6.04 -5.64
CA GLY A 75 -17.15 -6.57 -4.53
C GLY A 75 -18.60 -6.86 -4.93
N ASN A 76 -19.37 -7.40 -3.99
CA ASN A 76 -20.80 -7.65 -4.10
C ASN A 76 -21.43 -7.78 -2.70
N GLU A 77 -22.73 -8.03 -2.64
CA GLU A 77 -23.46 -8.17 -1.36
C GLU A 77 -22.97 -9.34 -0.49
N THR A 78 -22.36 -10.38 -1.09
CA THR A 78 -21.90 -11.58 -0.38
C THR A 78 -20.61 -11.33 0.41
N VAL A 79 -19.62 -10.67 -0.20
CA VAL A 79 -18.30 -10.43 0.41
C VAL A 79 -18.06 -8.96 0.79
N GLY A 80 -19.04 -8.11 0.52
CA GLY A 80 -18.91 -6.66 0.63
C GLY A 80 -18.07 -6.07 -0.51
N TRP A 81 -17.60 -4.84 -0.30
CA TRP A 81 -16.84 -4.07 -1.29
C TRP A 81 -15.42 -3.82 -0.81
N LYS A 82 -14.46 -4.03 -1.70
CA LYS A 82 -13.05 -3.89 -1.39
C LYS A 82 -12.66 -2.41 -1.29
N VAL A 83 -11.73 -2.03 -0.44
CA VAL A 83 -11.11 -0.71 -0.46
C VAL A 83 -10.44 -0.49 -1.83
N ALA A 84 -10.43 0.73 -2.36
CA ALA A 84 -9.81 1.02 -3.66
C ALA A 84 -8.26 0.95 -3.65
N TRP A 85 -7.66 0.13 -2.77
CA TRP A 85 -6.24 -0.10 -2.56
C TRP A 85 -5.94 -1.51 -2.07
N SER A 86 -4.70 -1.96 -2.28
CA SER A 86 -4.17 -3.14 -1.59
C SER A 86 -3.83 -2.84 -0.14
N ASP A 87 -3.67 -3.90 0.67
CA ASP A 87 -3.18 -3.82 2.05
C ASP A 87 -1.89 -2.98 2.15
N ARG A 88 -0.95 -3.18 1.21
CA ARG A 88 0.32 -2.44 1.14
C ARG A 88 0.08 -0.95 0.93
N MET A 89 -0.82 -0.58 0.02
CA MET A 89 -1.08 0.84 -0.28
C MET A 89 -1.83 1.53 0.84
N ILE A 90 -2.73 0.82 1.52
CA ILE A 90 -3.32 1.29 2.76
C ILE A 90 -2.20 1.58 3.76
N ALA A 91 -1.33 0.62 4.06
CA ALA A 91 -0.22 0.82 4.98
C ALA A 91 0.69 1.98 4.57
N PHE A 92 1.07 2.07 3.30
CA PHE A 92 1.98 3.10 2.82
C PHE A 92 1.35 4.51 2.92
N TYR A 93 0.24 4.74 2.22
CA TYR A 93 -0.33 6.08 2.08
C TYR A 93 -1.00 6.59 3.34
N THR A 94 -1.58 5.73 4.18
CA THR A 94 -2.16 6.18 5.46
C THR A 94 -1.08 6.47 6.50
N MET A 95 0.04 5.74 6.49
CA MET A 95 1.09 5.94 7.49
C MET A 95 2.06 7.08 7.13
N THR A 96 2.24 7.44 5.86
CA THR A 96 3.05 8.61 5.48
C THR A 96 2.61 9.90 6.19
N PRO A 97 1.33 10.31 6.17
CA PRO A 97 0.89 11.50 6.91
C PRO A 97 1.00 11.31 8.44
N VAL A 98 0.77 10.10 8.96
CA VAL A 98 0.97 9.81 10.41
C VAL A 98 2.44 10.03 10.80
N PHE A 99 3.39 9.52 10.02
CA PHE A 99 4.81 9.77 10.25
C PHE A 99 5.19 11.23 10.03
N GLY A 100 4.52 11.96 9.13
CA GLY A 100 4.68 13.41 9.01
C GLY A 100 4.23 14.19 10.25
N LEU A 101 3.13 13.77 10.87
CA LEU A 101 2.69 14.32 12.16
C LEU A 101 3.68 13.97 13.28
N MET A 102 4.18 12.73 13.30
CA MET A 102 5.23 12.31 14.24
C MET A 102 6.50 13.13 14.08
N TYR A 103 6.97 13.34 12.84
CA TYR A 103 8.08 14.24 12.52
C TYR A 103 7.84 15.66 13.04
N THR A 104 6.64 16.20 12.81
CA THR A 104 6.26 17.55 13.26
C THR A 104 6.31 17.68 14.79
N GLY A 105 5.93 16.64 15.53
CA GLY A 105 6.08 16.59 16.98
C GLY A 105 7.54 16.48 17.42
N LEU A 106 8.30 15.60 16.77
CA LEU A 106 9.70 15.31 17.12
C LEU A 106 10.63 16.49 16.86
N ARG A 107 10.46 17.20 15.73
CA ARG A 107 11.28 18.37 15.36
C ARG A 107 11.19 19.54 16.34
N ARG A 108 10.15 19.57 17.20
CA ARG A 108 10.02 20.57 18.27
C ARG A 108 10.95 20.31 19.45
N ARG A 109 11.46 19.07 19.58
CA ARG A 109 12.28 18.64 20.73
C ARG A 109 13.71 18.31 20.33
N ILE A 110 13.92 17.78 19.12
CA ILE A 110 15.24 17.38 18.63
C ILE A 110 15.42 17.77 17.16
N THR A 111 16.68 17.90 16.72
CA THR A 111 17.01 18.07 15.31
C THR A 111 16.86 16.75 14.58
N VAL A 112 15.85 16.65 13.72
CA VAL A 112 15.63 15.48 12.86
C VAL A 112 16.17 15.78 11.46
N ARG A 113 17.19 15.04 11.04
CA ARG A 113 17.78 15.15 9.70
C ARG A 113 17.08 14.19 8.73
N PRO A 114 17.09 14.47 7.41
CA PRO A 114 16.70 13.49 6.41
C PRO A 114 17.49 12.19 6.59
N LEU A 115 16.87 11.05 6.32
CA LEU A 115 17.61 9.79 6.28
C LEU A 115 18.76 9.87 5.27
N SER A 116 19.88 9.19 5.57
CA SER A 116 20.94 9.03 4.59
C SER A 116 20.41 8.25 3.37
N LEU A 117 20.98 8.49 2.18
CA LEU A 117 20.59 7.75 0.98
C LEU A 117 20.71 6.24 1.18
N GLN A 118 21.74 5.78 1.91
CA GLN A 118 21.92 4.37 2.24
C GLN A 118 20.77 3.84 3.11
N THR A 119 20.42 4.51 4.20
CA THR A 119 19.31 4.11 5.08
C THR A 119 17.98 4.13 4.33
N PHE A 120 17.75 5.13 3.50
CA PHE A 120 16.55 5.24 2.67
C PHE A 120 16.45 4.07 1.68
N LEU A 121 17.52 3.78 0.93
CA LEU A 121 17.56 2.67 -0.02
C LEU A 121 17.40 1.31 0.67
N LEU A 122 18.05 1.11 1.83
CA LEU A 122 17.91 -0.10 2.63
C LEU A 122 16.46 -0.30 3.13
N ALA A 123 15.78 0.77 3.52
CA ALA A 123 14.39 0.69 3.94
C ALA A 123 13.42 0.38 2.78
N LEU A 124 13.74 0.81 1.57
CA LEU A 124 12.96 0.48 0.36
C LEU A 124 13.33 -0.88 -0.25
N LEU A 125 14.47 -1.46 0.14
CA LEU A 125 14.98 -2.71 -0.44
C LEU A 125 13.96 -3.85 -0.41
N PRO A 126 13.21 -4.13 0.67
CA PRO A 126 12.20 -5.20 0.65
C PRO A 126 11.12 -4.99 -0.41
N LEU A 127 10.69 -3.75 -0.63
CA LEU A 127 9.70 -3.41 -1.65
C LEU A 127 10.29 -3.54 -3.05
N ALA A 128 11.56 -3.15 -3.24
CA ALA A 128 12.28 -3.30 -4.50
C ALA A 128 12.48 -4.77 -4.88
N ILE A 129 12.86 -5.62 -3.90
CA ILE A 129 12.98 -7.07 -4.09
C ILE A 129 11.63 -7.67 -4.48
N ASP A 130 10.56 -7.29 -3.77
CA ASP A 130 9.22 -7.76 -4.06
C ASP A 130 8.76 -7.37 -5.48
N GLY A 131 8.88 -6.09 -5.85
CA GLY A 131 8.53 -5.62 -7.19
C GLY A 131 9.36 -6.28 -8.29
N SER A 132 10.68 -6.42 -8.08
CA SER A 132 11.58 -7.03 -9.06
C SER A 132 11.28 -8.52 -9.26
N THR A 133 11.04 -9.25 -8.18
CA THR A 133 10.68 -10.67 -8.29
C THR A 133 9.29 -10.86 -8.88
N HIS A 134 8.34 -9.95 -8.65
CA HIS A 134 7.05 -9.94 -9.35
C HIS A 134 7.23 -9.75 -10.86
N ALA A 135 8.00 -8.74 -11.27
CA ALA A 135 8.27 -8.49 -12.68
C ALA A 135 8.99 -9.67 -13.35
N LEU A 136 9.93 -10.30 -12.66
CA LEU A 136 10.61 -11.50 -13.15
C LEU A 136 9.65 -12.69 -13.28
N ASN A 137 8.75 -12.89 -12.31
CA ASN A 137 7.74 -13.94 -12.39
C ASN A 137 6.81 -13.73 -13.59
N ASP A 138 6.31 -12.50 -13.79
CA ASP A 138 5.43 -12.18 -14.91
C ASP A 138 6.15 -12.32 -16.26
N ALA A 139 7.45 -11.99 -16.32
CA ALA A 139 8.25 -12.13 -17.54
C ALA A 139 8.51 -13.61 -17.92
N LEU A 140 8.67 -14.49 -16.92
CA LEU A 140 8.99 -15.91 -17.14
C LEU A 140 7.75 -16.78 -17.35
N PHE A 141 6.68 -16.51 -16.59
CA PHE A 141 5.48 -17.36 -16.57
C PHE A 141 4.25 -16.68 -17.15
N GLY A 142 4.28 -15.36 -17.37
CA GLY A 142 3.14 -14.55 -17.78
C GLY A 142 2.41 -13.93 -16.59
N PRO A 143 1.79 -12.75 -16.76
CA PRO A 143 1.15 -12.00 -15.67
C PRO A 143 -0.11 -12.67 -15.08
N TYR A 144 -0.64 -13.68 -15.77
CA TYR A 144 -1.85 -14.41 -15.40
C TYR A 144 -1.59 -15.85 -14.99
N SER A 145 -0.33 -16.27 -14.93
CA SER A 145 0.00 -17.67 -14.67
C SER A 145 -0.22 -18.05 -13.21
N MET A 146 -0.85 -19.21 -13.03
CA MET A 146 -0.92 -19.89 -11.73
C MET A 146 0.37 -20.65 -11.41
N GLU A 147 1.31 -20.70 -12.35
CA GLU A 147 2.66 -21.21 -12.17
C GLU A 147 3.62 -20.06 -11.82
N GLY A 148 4.69 -20.39 -11.10
CA GLY A 148 5.71 -19.41 -10.72
C GLY A 148 6.16 -19.53 -9.27
N PHE A 149 7.37 -19.03 -9.02
CA PHE A 149 8.05 -19.15 -7.72
C PHE A 149 7.45 -18.21 -6.65
N ARG A 150 6.56 -17.29 -7.05
CA ARG A 150 5.86 -16.36 -6.15
C ARG A 150 4.47 -16.81 -5.73
N ASN A 151 3.96 -17.90 -6.28
CA ASN A 151 2.57 -18.32 -6.04
C ASN A 151 2.38 -19.11 -4.74
N THR A 152 3.47 -19.56 -4.11
CA THR A 152 3.43 -20.29 -2.84
C THR A 152 4.50 -19.80 -1.88
N ASN A 153 4.30 -20.02 -0.58
CA ASN A 153 5.33 -19.84 0.44
C ASN A 153 6.02 -21.16 0.81
N ALA A 154 6.15 -22.10 -0.13
CA ALA A 154 6.81 -23.39 0.10
C ALA A 154 8.27 -23.21 0.55
N TRP A 155 8.95 -22.19 0.04
CA TRP A 155 10.30 -21.81 0.47
C TRP A 155 10.34 -21.46 1.96
N LEU A 156 9.35 -20.73 2.46
CA LEU A 156 9.26 -20.31 3.86
C LEU A 156 8.90 -21.50 4.75
N ALA A 157 7.98 -22.35 4.28
CA ALA A 157 7.64 -23.59 4.96
C ALA A 157 8.86 -24.51 5.10
N ALA A 158 9.64 -24.69 4.04
CA ALA A 158 10.89 -25.46 4.08
C ALA A 158 11.91 -24.86 5.06
N PHE A 159 12.10 -23.54 5.01
CA PHE A 159 13.04 -22.83 5.89
C PHE A 159 12.65 -22.93 7.38
N THR A 160 11.36 -22.90 7.68
CA THR A 160 10.84 -22.92 9.06
C THR A 160 10.43 -24.32 9.52
N LEU A 161 10.83 -25.37 8.79
CA LEU A 161 10.49 -26.77 9.08
C LEU A 161 8.99 -26.99 9.27
N ASN A 162 8.19 -26.28 8.48
CA ASN A 162 6.73 -26.30 8.46
C ASN A 162 6.07 -26.05 9.83
N ARG A 163 6.70 -25.25 10.70
CA ARG A 163 6.23 -25.01 12.07
C ARG A 163 4.94 -24.19 12.16
N PHE A 164 4.62 -23.41 11.12
CA PHE A 164 3.49 -22.47 11.08
C PHE A 164 2.61 -22.64 9.82
N PRO A 165 1.90 -23.78 9.65
CA PRO A 165 1.16 -24.09 8.42
C PRO A 165 0.19 -22.98 7.96
N GLU A 166 -0.55 -22.40 8.90
CA GLU A 166 -1.52 -21.32 8.64
C GLU A 166 -0.87 -20.03 8.11
N LEU A 167 0.43 -19.84 8.35
CA LEU A 167 1.16 -18.65 7.92
C LEU A 167 1.52 -18.71 6.43
N TYR A 168 1.62 -19.91 5.84
CA TYR A 168 2.20 -20.09 4.50
C TYR A 168 1.18 -19.98 3.36
N ALA A 169 -0.11 -20.21 3.63
CA ALA A 169 -1.11 -20.37 2.58
C ALA A 169 -1.96 -19.10 2.36
N GLY A 170 -1.84 -18.49 1.18
CA GLY A 170 -2.73 -17.42 0.71
C GLY A 170 -2.31 -16.00 1.09
N ASP A 171 -3.23 -15.07 0.89
CA ASP A 171 -3.01 -13.62 0.99
C ASP A 171 -3.85 -12.94 2.10
N HIS A 172 -4.71 -13.70 2.77
CA HIS A 172 -5.67 -13.18 3.73
C HIS A 172 -5.01 -12.79 5.06
N LEU A 173 -5.76 -12.12 5.91
CA LEU A 173 -5.33 -11.67 7.23
C LEU A 173 -4.71 -12.82 8.02
N GLY A 174 -3.54 -12.54 8.61
CA GLY A 174 -2.79 -13.50 9.42
C GLY A 174 -1.75 -14.30 8.65
N THR A 175 -1.77 -14.32 7.31
CA THR A 175 -0.74 -15.01 6.52
C THR A 175 0.55 -14.20 6.41
N PHE A 176 1.65 -14.86 6.05
CA PHE A 176 2.94 -14.23 5.79
C PHE A 176 2.82 -13.12 4.75
N ASN A 177 2.10 -13.38 3.65
CA ASN A 177 1.98 -12.43 2.54
C ASN A 177 1.27 -11.14 2.96
N TRP A 178 0.24 -11.25 3.79
CA TRP A 178 -0.48 -10.11 4.35
C TRP A 178 0.44 -9.26 5.24
N TRP A 179 1.15 -9.89 6.18
CA TRP A 179 2.11 -9.21 7.05
C TRP A 179 3.26 -8.59 6.26
N ALA A 180 3.84 -9.30 5.31
CA ALA A 180 4.93 -8.80 4.48
C ALA A 180 4.49 -7.55 3.71
N ARG A 181 3.28 -7.55 3.12
CA ARG A 181 2.74 -6.36 2.43
C ARG A 181 2.57 -5.16 3.36
N LEU A 182 1.99 -5.37 4.55
CA LEU A 182 1.77 -4.31 5.53
C LEU A 182 3.08 -3.74 6.07
N LEU A 183 3.99 -4.60 6.51
CA LEU A 183 5.25 -4.19 7.12
C LEU A 183 6.18 -3.49 6.13
N THR A 184 6.25 -3.99 4.88
CA THR A 184 7.03 -3.32 3.82
C THR A 184 6.42 -1.98 3.41
N GLY A 185 5.09 -1.88 3.34
CA GLY A 185 4.40 -0.60 3.11
C GLY A 185 4.64 0.41 4.23
N LEU A 186 4.56 -0.03 5.49
CA LEU A 186 4.84 0.78 6.68
C LEU A 186 6.29 1.28 6.72
N LEU A 187 7.25 0.38 6.46
CA LEU A 187 8.68 0.73 6.42
C LEU A 187 8.98 1.75 5.31
N ALA A 188 8.40 1.57 4.13
CA ALA A 188 8.54 2.52 3.04
C ALA A 188 7.89 3.88 3.38
N ALA A 189 6.73 3.88 4.03
CA ALA A 189 6.08 5.13 4.48
C ALA A 189 6.93 5.89 5.48
N TRP A 190 7.55 5.19 6.44
CA TRP A 190 8.49 5.78 7.38
C TRP A 190 9.69 6.38 6.65
N ALA A 191 10.31 5.62 5.74
CA ALA A 191 11.48 6.05 5.00
C ALA A 191 11.22 7.31 4.16
N VAL A 192 10.06 7.35 3.48
CA VAL A 192 9.62 8.51 2.69
C VAL A 192 9.36 9.71 3.60
N ALA A 193 8.60 9.54 4.68
CA ALA A 193 8.28 10.65 5.58
C ALA A 193 9.53 11.26 6.24
N PHE A 194 10.42 10.43 6.78
CA PHE A 194 11.65 10.88 7.45
C PHE A 194 12.77 11.30 6.51
N THR A 195 12.59 11.17 5.19
CA THR A 195 13.45 11.81 4.20
C THR A 195 12.84 13.11 3.71
N LEU A 196 11.58 13.05 3.26
CA LEU A 196 10.92 14.15 2.56
C LEU A 196 10.58 15.32 3.48
N PHE A 197 10.00 15.09 4.66
CA PHE A 197 9.59 16.21 5.52
C PHE A 197 10.77 17.01 6.07
N PRO A 198 11.85 16.38 6.61
CA PRO A 198 13.05 17.14 6.98
C PRO A 198 13.69 17.89 5.81
N MET A 199 13.71 17.29 4.61
CA MET A 199 14.27 17.92 3.42
C MET A 199 13.47 19.16 2.99
N LEU A 200 12.14 19.07 2.98
CA LEU A 200 11.25 20.20 2.67
C LEU A 200 11.40 21.34 3.68
N ASP A 201 11.54 21.03 4.96
CA ASP A 201 11.76 22.05 5.99
C ASP A 201 13.12 22.74 5.83
N TYR A 202 14.19 21.98 5.53
CA TYR A 202 15.50 22.55 5.22
C TYR A 202 15.44 23.54 4.05
N PHE A 203 14.80 23.16 2.93
CA PHE A 203 14.68 24.06 1.79
C PHE A 203 13.85 25.31 2.08
N ARG A 204 12.78 25.19 2.87
CA ARG A 204 11.98 26.35 3.29
C ARG A 204 12.79 27.32 4.11
N MET A 205 13.60 26.83 5.05
CA MET A 205 14.49 27.66 5.86
C MET A 205 15.52 28.39 5.00
N CYS A 206 16.20 27.69 4.08
CA CYS A 206 17.16 28.32 3.17
C CYS A 206 16.50 29.38 2.27
N GLY A 207 15.29 29.12 1.77
CA GLY A 207 14.54 30.08 0.95
C GLY A 207 14.14 31.35 1.71
N GLN A 208 13.73 31.21 2.98
CA GLN A 208 13.42 32.35 3.84
C GLN A 208 14.64 33.22 4.09
N VAL A 209 15.78 32.60 4.44
CA VAL A 209 17.05 33.33 4.68
C VAL A 209 17.49 34.08 3.43
N ALA A 210 17.43 33.45 2.25
CA ALA A 210 17.81 34.10 0.99
C ALA A 210 16.92 35.32 0.66
N HIS A 211 15.63 35.25 0.95
CA HIS A 211 14.69 36.35 0.74
C HIS A 211 14.94 37.51 1.71
N GLU A 212 15.20 37.22 2.99
CA GLU A 212 15.55 38.22 4.00
C GLU A 212 16.85 38.96 3.62
N THR A 213 17.89 38.23 3.22
CA THR A 213 19.17 38.83 2.79
C THR A 213 19.00 39.71 1.54
N GLN A 214 18.17 39.33 0.57
CA GLN A 214 17.89 40.18 -0.59
C GLN A 214 17.17 41.47 -0.19
N SER A 215 16.20 41.40 0.74
CA SER A 215 15.47 42.58 1.20
C SER A 215 16.34 43.59 1.94
N GLU A 216 17.32 43.12 2.73
CA GLU A 216 18.29 43.98 3.43
C GLU A 216 19.28 44.65 2.47
N VAL A 217 19.68 44.01 1.37
CA VAL A 217 20.61 44.58 0.37
C VAL A 217 19.95 45.64 -0.51
N THR A 218 18.62 45.59 -0.67
CA THR A 218 17.85 46.56 -1.47
C THR A 218 17.38 47.81 -0.71
N GLN A 219 17.68 47.92 0.59
CA GLN A 219 17.42 49.12 1.41
C GLN A 219 18.69 49.96 1.57
#